data_AF-A0AAV7CHD0-F1
#
_entry.id   AF-A0AAV7CHD0-F1
#
_cell.length_a   1.000
_cell.length_b   1.000
_cell.length_c   1.000
_cell.angle_alpha   90.00
_cell.angle_beta   90.00
_cell.angle_gamma   90.00
#
_symmetry.space_group_name_H-M   'P 1'
#
loop_
_entity.id
_entity.type
_entity.pdbx_description
1 polymer ?
#
loop_
_entity_poly.entity_id
_entity_poly.type
_entity_poly.pdbx_seq_one_letter_code
_entity_poly.pdbx_strand_id
1 'polypeptide(L)'
;SGKVPIKDLFVDLKDGRKLLDLLEGLTGTSLPKERGSTRVHSLNNVNRVLQILHQNNVELVNIGGTDIVDGNHKLTLGLIWSIILHWQVKDVMKAIMSDLQQ
;
A
#
# COMPACT_ATOMS: atom_id res chain seq x y z
N SER A 1 -9.12 10.50 13.61
CA SER A 1 -9.45 9.87 12.32
C SER A 1 -10.02 8.50 12.61
N GLY A 2 -11.33 8.28 12.51
CA GLY A 2 -12.05 7.09 13.02
C GLY A 2 -11.83 5.79 12.22
N LYS A 3 -10.63 5.58 11.65
CA LYS A 3 -10.32 4.36 10.89
C LYS A 3 -10.03 3.21 11.87
N VAL A 4 -10.67 2.06 11.64
CA VAL A 4 -10.51 0.87 12.49
C VAL A 4 -9.08 0.32 12.34
N PRO A 5 -8.35 0.07 13.43
CA PRO A 5 -7.00 -0.47 13.35
C PRO A 5 -6.98 -1.87 12.72
N ILE A 6 -5.85 -2.23 12.12
CA ILE A 6 -5.55 -3.60 11.69
C ILE A 6 -5.31 -4.45 12.93
N LYS A 7 -5.97 -5.59 13.01
CA LYS A 7 -5.75 -6.63 14.04
C LYS A 7 -4.96 -7.80 13.47
N ASP A 8 -5.24 -8.19 12.22
CA ASP A 8 -4.56 -9.26 11.52
C ASP A 8 -4.16 -8.79 10.11
N LEU A 9 -2.85 -8.66 9.88
CA LEU A 9 -2.30 -8.18 8.62
C LEU A 9 -2.72 -9.03 7.41
N PHE A 10 -2.92 -10.34 7.61
CA PHE A 10 -3.19 -11.29 6.53
C PHE A 10 -4.66 -11.35 6.15
N VAL A 11 -5.54 -10.85 7.01
CA VAL A 11 -6.99 -10.82 6.79
C VAL A 11 -7.46 -9.42 6.45
N ASP A 12 -7.02 -8.42 7.22
CA ASP A 12 -7.52 -7.06 7.16
C ASP A 12 -7.09 -6.27 5.91
N LEU A 13 -6.08 -6.76 5.19
CA LEU A 13 -5.59 -6.13 3.96
C LEU A 13 -6.21 -6.69 2.68
N LYS A 14 -6.93 -7.82 2.77
CA LYS A 14 -7.39 -8.59 1.61
C LYS A 14 -8.37 -7.81 0.72
N ASP A 15 -9.13 -6.88 1.28
CA ASP A 15 -10.09 -6.08 0.51
C ASP A 15 -9.49 -4.83 -0.16
N GLY A 16 -8.21 -4.55 0.10
CA GLY A 16 -7.45 -3.42 -0.42
C GLY A 16 -7.79 -2.05 0.18
N ARG A 17 -8.81 -1.92 1.03
CA ARG A 17 -9.29 -0.60 1.50
C ARG A 17 -8.34 0.03 2.49
N LYS A 18 -7.84 -0.74 3.45
CA LYS A 18 -6.86 -0.27 4.44
C LYS A 18 -5.51 0.05 3.79
N LEU A 19 -5.15 -0.65 2.71
CA LEU A 19 -3.98 -0.31 1.90
C LEU A 19 -4.16 1.04 1.20
N LEU A 20 -5.34 1.28 0.59
CA LEU A 20 -5.66 2.59 0.01
C LEU A 20 -5.67 3.69 1.08
N ASP A 21 -6.21 3.43 2.27
CA ASP A 21 -6.18 4.37 3.40
C ASP A 21 -4.76 4.73 3.83
N LEU A 22 -3.85 3.75 3.83
CA LEU A 22 -2.44 3.96 4.13
C LEU A 22 -1.78 4.82 3.05
N LEU A 23 -1.99 4.48 1.78
CA LEU A 23 -1.43 5.26 0.66
C LEU A 23 -1.95 6.69 0.64
N GLU A 24 -3.24 6.93 0.92
CA GLU A 24 -3.78 8.29 1.06
C GLU A 24 -3.01 9.13 2.08
N GLY A 25 -2.65 8.52 3.22
CA GLY A 25 -1.87 9.19 4.26
C GLY A 25 -0.43 9.47 3.85
N LEU A 26 0.18 8.56 3.08
CA LEU A 26 1.57 8.67 2.64
C LEU A 26 1.75 9.58 1.42
N THR A 27 0.78 9.62 0.51
CA THR A 27 0.82 10.47 -0.69
C THR A 27 0.20 11.84 -0.47
N GLY A 28 -0.63 12.00 0.57
CA GLY A 28 -1.45 13.19 0.78
C GLY A 28 -2.56 13.37 -0.25
N THR A 29 -2.86 12.35 -1.06
CA THR A 29 -3.90 12.39 -2.11
C THR A 29 -5.07 11.50 -1.75
N SER A 30 -6.30 11.97 -2.01
CA SER A 30 -7.51 11.17 -1.82
C SER A 30 -7.62 10.07 -2.88
N LEU A 31 -7.88 8.84 -2.47
CA LEU A 31 -7.89 7.67 -3.35
C LEU A 31 -9.28 7.02 -3.36
N PRO A 32 -9.94 6.92 -4.53
CA PRO A 32 -11.25 6.29 -4.60
C PRO A 32 -11.15 4.80 -4.27
N LYS A 33 -12.12 4.32 -3.48
CA LYS A 33 -12.23 2.92 -3.04
C LYS A 33 -13.52 2.34 -3.61
N GLU A 34 -13.44 1.19 -4.25
CA GLU A 34 -14.62 0.45 -4.66
C GLU A 34 -15.41 0.00 -3.42
N ARG A 35 -16.71 0.25 -3.50
CA ARG A 35 -17.68 -0.13 -2.48
C ARG A 35 -18.27 -1.48 -2.87
N GLY A 36 -18.29 -2.41 -1.92
CA GLY A 36 -18.75 -3.79 -2.13
C GLY A 36 -17.90 -4.80 -1.37
N SER A 37 -18.39 -6.03 -1.28
CA SER A 37 -17.76 -7.14 -0.53
C SER A 37 -17.39 -8.33 -1.41
N THR A 38 -17.58 -8.24 -2.72
CA THR A 38 -17.20 -9.33 -3.63
C THR A 38 -15.70 -9.32 -3.92
N ARG A 39 -15.16 -10.48 -4.29
CA ARG A 39 -13.74 -10.64 -4.64
C ARG A 39 -13.30 -9.71 -5.78
N VAL A 40 -14.19 -9.36 -6.70
CA VAL A 40 -13.91 -8.41 -7.79
C VAL A 40 -13.64 -7.01 -7.24
N HIS A 41 -14.45 -6.52 -6.30
CA HIS A 41 -14.21 -5.21 -5.67
C HIS A 41 -12.87 -5.21 -4.90
N SER A 42 -12.56 -6.31 -4.20
CA SER A 42 -11.28 -6.48 -3.52
C SER A 42 -10.10 -6.42 -4.50
N LEU A 43 -10.20 -7.14 -5.63
CA LEU A 43 -9.17 -7.11 -6.68
C LEU A 43 -9.02 -5.71 -7.28
N ASN A 44 -10.11 -5.00 -7.55
CA ASN A 44 -10.05 -3.64 -8.08
C ASN A 44 -9.33 -2.69 -7.12
N ASN A 45 -9.65 -2.77 -5.83
CA ASN A 45 -8.97 -1.98 -4.79
C ASN A 45 -7.49 -2.33 -4.69
N VAL A 46 -7.13 -3.61 -4.63
CA VAL A 46 -5.72 -4.03 -4.53
C VAL A 46 -4.95 -3.68 -5.80
N ASN A 47 -5.50 -3.91 -7.00
CA ASN A 47 -4.83 -3.53 -8.25
C ASN A 47 -4.58 -2.02 -8.31
N ARG A 48 -5.49 -1.21 -7.77
CA ARG A 48 -5.28 0.23 -7.62
C ARG A 48 -4.12 0.56 -6.69
N VAL A 49 -3.97 -0.14 -5.56
CA VAL A 49 -2.81 -0.02 -4.67
C VAL A 49 -1.52 -0.29 -5.45
N LEU A 50 -1.44 -1.41 -6.17
CA LEU A 50 -0.26 -1.79 -6.93
C LEU A 50 0.08 -0.76 -8.03
N GLN A 51 -0.95 -0.23 -8.72
CA GLN A 51 -0.78 0.82 -9.71
C GLN A 51 -0.19 2.10 -9.11
N ILE A 52 -0.70 2.53 -7.96
CA ILE A 52 -0.22 3.75 -7.28
C ILE A 52 1.22 3.56 -6.82
N LEU A 53 1.56 2.39 -6.28
CA LEU A 53 2.93 2.06 -5.89
C LEU A 53 3.87 2.13 -7.10
N HIS A 54 3.47 1.58 -8.24
CA HIS A 54 4.25 1.67 -9.48
C HIS A 54 4.43 3.11 -9.94
N GLN A 55 3.36 3.94 -9.92
CA GLN A 55 3.42 5.37 -10.25
C GLN A 55 4.35 6.17 -9.32
N ASN A 56 4.53 5.71 -8.09
CA ASN A 56 5.47 6.30 -7.13
C ASN A 56 6.87 5.66 -7.19
N ASN A 57 7.21 4.89 -8.23
CA ASN A 57 8.53 4.24 -8.37
C ASN A 57 8.85 3.29 -7.19
N VAL A 58 7.85 2.51 -6.78
CA VAL A 58 8.01 1.35 -5.89
C VAL A 58 8.12 0.10 -6.75
N GLU A 59 9.21 -0.64 -6.60
CA GLU A 59 9.37 -1.92 -7.28
C GLU A 59 8.65 -3.04 -6.52
N LEU A 60 7.80 -3.78 -7.24
CA LEU A 60 7.03 -4.89 -6.73
C LEU A 60 7.41 -6.15 -7.52
N VAL A 61 8.27 -6.98 -6.93
CA VAL A 61 8.74 -8.21 -7.58
C VAL A 61 7.83 -9.36 -7.19
N ASN A 62 7.14 -9.95 -8.18
CA ASN A 62 6.27 -11.12 -8.01
C ASN A 62 5.09 -10.90 -7.03
N ILE A 63 4.53 -9.69 -6.97
CA ILE A 63 3.33 -9.40 -6.17
C ILE A 63 2.19 -9.00 -7.11
N GLY A 64 1.17 -9.85 -7.20
CA GLY A 64 -0.08 -9.60 -7.92
C GLY A 64 -1.25 -9.31 -6.98
N GLY A 65 -2.35 -8.78 -7.55
CA GLY A 65 -3.53 -8.45 -6.77
C GLY A 65 -4.20 -9.68 -6.13
N THR A 66 -4.19 -10.81 -6.83
CA THR A 66 -4.72 -12.08 -6.32
C THR A 66 -3.98 -12.57 -5.09
N ASP A 67 -2.66 -12.38 -5.03
CA ASP A 67 -1.85 -12.81 -3.89
C ASP A 67 -2.28 -12.14 -2.58
N ILE A 68 -2.63 -10.85 -2.66
CA ILE A 68 -3.09 -10.08 -1.51
C ILE A 68 -4.54 -10.41 -1.17
N VAL A 69 -5.42 -10.49 -2.18
CA VAL A 69 -6.84 -10.80 -1.99
C VAL A 69 -7.05 -12.20 -1.44
N ASP A 70 -6.20 -13.16 -1.81
CA ASP A 70 -6.30 -14.54 -1.33
C ASP A 70 -5.55 -14.70 0.02
N GLY A 71 -4.69 -13.76 0.40
CA GLY A 71 -4.03 -13.68 1.71
C GLY A 71 -2.71 -14.44 1.77
N ASN A 72 -1.90 -14.40 0.72
CA ASN A 72 -0.57 -14.98 0.73
C ASN A 72 0.35 -14.22 1.70
N HIS A 73 0.61 -14.81 2.87
CA HIS A 73 1.33 -14.14 3.96
C HIS A 73 2.68 -13.57 3.53
N LYS A 74 3.46 -14.33 2.74
CA LYS A 74 4.80 -13.92 2.30
C LYS A 74 4.71 -12.68 1.41
N LEU A 75 3.78 -12.68 0.45
CA LEU A 75 3.63 -11.58 -0.50
C LEU A 75 2.95 -10.37 0.14
N THR A 76 2.05 -10.57 1.11
CA THR A 76 1.51 -9.49 1.94
C THR A 76 2.61 -8.79 2.75
N LEU A 77 3.50 -9.54 3.39
CA LEU A 77 4.65 -8.96 4.09
C LEU A 77 5.59 -8.23 3.13
N GLY A 78 5.86 -8.82 1.96
CA GLY A 78 6.67 -8.20 0.90
C GLY A 78 6.09 -6.86 0.44
N LEU A 79 4.78 -6.78 0.25
CA LEU A 79 4.09 -5.54 -0.12
C LEU A 79 4.26 -4.45 0.94
N ILE A 80 3.99 -4.78 2.21
CA ILE A 80 4.13 -3.81 3.31
C ILE A 80 5.57 -3.36 3.48
N TRP A 81 6.53 -4.28 3.34
CA TRP A 81 7.95 -3.95 3.36
C TRP A 81 8.33 -2.98 2.24
N SER A 82 7.88 -3.21 0.99
CA SER A 82 8.13 -2.28 -0.12
C SER A 82 7.58 -0.88 0.15
N ILE A 83 6.41 -0.76 0.80
CA ILE A 83 5.82 0.54 1.19
C ILE A 83 6.68 1.22 2.25
N ILE A 84 7.04 0.49 3.32
CA ILE A 84 7.89 0.99 4.41
C ILE A 84 9.22 1.49 3.87
N LEU A 85 9.89 0.67 3.05
CA LEU A 85 11.18 0.99 2.46
C LEU A 85 11.10 2.26 1.61
N HIS A 86 10.05 2.41 0.81
CA HIS A 86 9.90 3.58 -0.05
C HIS A 86 9.69 4.86 0.75
N TRP A 87 8.70 4.91 1.64
CA TRP A 87 8.36 6.16 2.31
C TRP A 87 9.27 6.47 3.49
N GLN A 88 9.63 5.51 4.33
CA GLN A 88 10.47 5.83 5.49
C GLN A 88 11.93 6.07 5.11
N VAL A 89 12.52 5.24 4.24
CA VAL A 89 13.96 5.35 3.92
C VAL A 89 14.23 6.45 2.90
N LYS A 90 13.37 6.62 1.87
CA LYS A 90 13.59 7.69 0.89
C LYS A 90 13.31 9.08 1.46
N ASP A 91 12.37 9.22 2.39
CA ASP A 91 12.13 10.54 3.01
C ASP A 91 13.29 10.95 3.92
N VAL A 92 13.93 9.99 4.63
CA VAL A 92 15.20 10.26 5.34
C VAL A 92 16.29 10.69 4.36
N MET A 93 16.45 10.01 3.23
CA MET A 93 17.44 10.41 2.22
C MET A 93 17.14 11.80 1.63
N LYS A 94 15.87 12.15 1.37
CA LYS A 94 15.49 13.49 0.90
C LYS A 94 15.83 14.56 1.93
N ALA A 95 15.56 14.33 3.21
CA ALA A 95 15.90 15.26 4.28
C ALA A 95 17.42 15.50 4.36
N ILE A 96 18.21 14.42 4.32
CA ILE A 96 19.68 14.54 4.31
C ILE A 96 20.16 15.30 3.07
N MET A 97 19.60 15.01 1.88
CA MET A 97 19.97 15.72 0.65
C MET A 97 19.61 17.21 0.70
N SER A 98 18.45 17.58 1.29
CA SER A 98 18.08 18.99 1.44
C SER A 98 19.00 19.74 2.41
N ASP A 99 19.48 19.08 3.46
CA ASP A 99 20.40 19.68 4.43
C ASP A 99 21.81 19.88 3.85
N LEU A 100 22.22 19.03 2.91
CA LEU A 100 23.50 19.16 2.21
C LEU A 100 23.50 20.22 1.10
N GLN A 101 22.32 20.69 0.67
CA GLN A 101 22.16 21.74 -0.34
C GLN A 101 21.97 23.15 0.24
N GLN A 102 21.98 23.30 1.56
CA GLN A 102 21.97 24.60 2.28
C GLN A 102 23.38 25.04 2.64
#